data_AF-A0A345CU14-F1
#
_entry.id   AF-A0A345CU14-F1
#
_cell.length_a   1.000
_cell.length_b   1.000
_cell.length_c   1.000
_cell.angle_alpha   90.00
_cell.angle_beta   90.00
_cell.angle_gamma   90.00
#
_symmetry.space_group_name_H-M   'P 1'
#
loop_
_entity.id
_entity.type
_entity.pdbx_description
1 polymer ?
#
loop_
_entity_poly.entity_id
_entity_poly.type
_entity_poly.pdbx_seq_one_letter_code
_entity_poly.pdbx_strand_id
1 'polypeptide(L)'
;MSKVRDKIASNGFTKQDILSLRRVHRELKRVYHPELTSDLSLESVIAEEAIKSFSLTKYYLIVIVLTTLIAIFAGRADYLFMPALFLIMTIHDIFSSSRGGQRKVSCELKLMKLAFRMYF
;
A
#
# COMPACT_ATOMS: atom_id res chain seq x y z
N MET A 1 -3.78 6.68 18.66
CA MET A 1 -2.45 6.99 18.08
C MET A 1 -1.33 6.05 18.55
N SER A 2 -1.20 5.69 19.84
CA SER A 2 -0.12 4.78 20.32
C SER A 2 -0.03 3.45 19.56
N LYS A 3 -1.17 2.76 19.37
CA LYS A 3 -1.21 1.48 18.63
C LYS A 3 -0.71 1.56 17.18
N VAL A 4 -0.92 2.68 16.50
CA VAL A 4 -0.46 2.87 15.11
C VAL A 4 1.04 3.14 15.08
N ARG A 5 1.52 3.98 16.00
CA ARG A 5 2.95 4.26 16.19
C ARG A 5 3.76 2.99 16.47
N ASP A 6 3.24 2.11 17.32
CA ASP A 6 3.89 0.83 17.63
C ASP A 6 3.88 -0.13 16.42
N LYS A 7 2.77 -0.15 15.66
CA LYS A 7 2.66 -0.90 14.39
C LYS A 7 3.67 -0.38 13.36
N ILE A 8 3.87 0.93 13.24
CA ILE A 8 4.88 1.56 12.36
C ILE A 8 6.30 1.19 12.80
N ALA A 9 6.62 1.35 14.10
CA ALA A 9 7.95 1.09 14.65
C ALA A 9 8.36 -0.39 14.47
N SER A 10 7.44 -1.31 14.68
CA SER A 10 7.66 -2.75 14.51
C SER A 10 7.59 -3.24 13.05
N ASN A 11 7.32 -2.36 12.07
CA ASN A 11 7.10 -2.78 10.68
C ASN A 11 8.39 -2.97 9.86
N GLY A 12 9.56 -2.69 10.45
CA GLY A 12 10.86 -2.89 9.80
C GLY A 12 11.18 -1.86 8.72
N PHE A 13 10.67 -0.63 8.82
CA PHE A 13 11.09 0.48 7.96
C PHE A 13 12.57 0.76 8.16
N THR A 14 13.30 0.89 7.06
CA THR A 14 14.70 1.31 7.09
C THR A 14 14.78 2.82 7.28
N LYS A 15 15.96 3.33 7.66
CA LYS A 15 16.20 4.78 7.73
C LYS A 15 15.91 5.48 6.39
N GLN A 16 16.20 4.81 5.27
CA GLN A 16 15.90 5.34 3.93
C GLN A 16 14.39 5.43 3.67
N ASP A 17 13.62 4.43 4.09
CA ASP A 17 12.15 4.43 3.97
C ASP A 17 11.52 5.58 4.77
N ILE A 18 12.01 5.80 6.01
CA ILE A 18 11.52 6.91 6.85
C ILE A 18 11.90 8.27 6.24
N LEU A 19 13.09 8.37 5.63
CA LEU A 19 13.53 9.60 4.98
C LEU A 19 12.68 9.95 3.75
N SER A 20 12.31 8.97 2.92
CA SER A 20 11.41 9.23 1.78
C SER A 20 10.02 9.65 2.25
N LEU A 21 9.45 8.96 3.25
CA LEU A 21 8.16 9.33 3.85
C LEU A 21 8.19 10.72 4.49
N ARG A 22 9.33 11.11 5.10
CA ARG A 22 9.53 12.45 5.65
C ARG A 22 9.63 13.53 4.57
N ARG A 23 10.13 13.22 3.37
CA ARG A 23 10.13 14.17 2.24
C ARG A 23 8.70 14.45 1.81
N VAL A 24 7.89 13.40 1.64
CA VAL A 24 6.45 13.51 1.32
C VAL A 24 5.73 14.36 2.36
N HIS A 25 5.97 14.11 3.65
CA HIS A 25 5.41 14.92 4.73
C HIS A 25 5.74 16.42 4.63
N ARG A 26 7.00 16.74 4.34
CA ARG A 26 7.44 18.14 4.16
C ARG A 26 6.82 18.77 2.92
N GLU A 27 6.70 18.00 1.84
CA GLU A 27 6.09 18.46 0.60
C GLU A 27 4.61 18.78 0.79
N LEU A 28 3.85 17.91 1.46
CA LEU A 28 2.47 18.21 1.85
C LEU A 28 2.37 19.50 2.68
N LYS A 29 3.21 19.68 3.69
CA LYS A 29 3.24 20.92 4.49
C LYS A 29 3.63 22.16 3.70
N ARG A 30 4.34 22.01 2.59
CA ARG A 30 4.75 23.11 1.72
C ARG A 30 3.65 23.49 0.72
N VAL A 31 2.93 22.49 0.20
CA VAL A 31 1.91 22.66 -0.84
C VAL A 31 0.57 23.12 -0.25
N TYR A 32 0.18 22.60 0.91
CA TYR A 32 -1.09 22.90 1.56
C TYR A 32 -0.96 24.01 2.61
N HIS A 33 -2.05 24.72 2.86
CA HIS A 33 -2.06 25.81 3.84
C HIS A 33 -1.65 25.31 5.25
N PRO A 34 -0.91 26.13 6.03
CA PRO A 34 -0.44 25.76 7.37
C PRO A 34 -1.58 25.37 8.33
N GLU A 35 -2.74 25.99 8.21
CA GLU A 35 -3.92 25.68 9.04
C GLU A 35 -4.49 24.28 8.77
N LEU A 36 -4.33 23.75 7.56
CA LEU A 36 -4.76 22.40 7.19
C LEU A 36 -3.73 21.32 7.57
N THR A 37 -2.49 21.73 7.88
CA THR A 37 -1.37 20.81 8.10
C THR A 37 -0.71 20.96 9.47
N SER A 38 -1.26 21.80 10.34
CA SER A 38 -0.81 22.01 11.73
C SER A 38 -0.77 20.70 12.50
N ASP A 39 -1.86 19.93 12.42
CA ASP A 39 -2.03 18.64 13.10
C ASP A 39 -1.51 17.45 12.28
N LEU A 40 -1.02 17.71 11.06
CA LEU A 40 -0.45 16.65 10.22
C LEU A 40 0.86 16.17 10.86
N SER A 41 0.81 14.95 11.38
CA SER A 41 1.95 14.23 11.94
C SER A 41 2.60 13.33 10.89
N LEU A 42 3.88 13.01 11.07
CA LEU A 42 4.54 12.05 10.17
C LEU A 42 3.86 10.67 10.24
N GLU A 43 3.40 10.28 11.42
CA GLU A 43 2.72 9.00 11.64
C GLU A 43 1.39 8.90 10.89
N SER A 44 0.62 10.00 10.86
CA SER A 44 -0.64 10.05 10.10
C SER A 44 -0.38 9.98 8.59
N VAL A 45 0.68 10.64 8.09
CA VAL A 45 1.07 10.51 6.67
C VAL A 45 1.46 9.07 6.34
N ILE A 46 2.23 8.40 7.20
CA ILE A 46 2.62 7.00 6.98
C ILE A 46 1.40 6.07 6.98
N ALA A 47 0.45 6.29 7.88
CA ALA A 47 -0.78 5.50 7.94
C ALA A 47 -1.66 5.71 6.69
N GLU A 48 -1.83 6.96 6.27
CA GLU A 48 -2.61 7.30 5.07
C GLU A 48 -1.99 6.71 3.81
N GLU A 49 -0.67 6.85 3.65
CA GLU A 49 0.08 6.27 2.55
C GLU A 49 -0.03 4.74 2.54
N ALA A 50 0.04 4.08 3.71
CA ALA A 50 -0.16 2.65 3.80
C ALA A 50 -1.57 2.23 3.36
N ILE A 51 -2.62 2.92 3.82
CA ILE A 51 -4.00 2.64 3.41
C ILE A 51 -4.16 2.82 1.90
N LYS A 52 -3.58 3.89 1.34
CA LYS A 52 -3.61 4.18 -0.09
C LYS A 52 -2.94 3.07 -0.90
N SER A 53 -1.73 2.65 -0.51
CA SER A 53 -0.99 1.54 -1.13
C SER A 53 -1.79 0.24 -1.16
N PHE A 54 -2.61 -0.03 -0.15
CA PHE A 54 -3.39 -1.27 -0.06
C PHE A 54 -4.82 -1.16 -0.65
N SER A 55 -5.28 0.06 -0.96
CA SER A 55 -6.69 0.33 -1.28
C SER A 55 -7.18 -0.37 -2.55
N LEU A 56 -6.38 -0.38 -3.62
CA LEU A 56 -6.74 -1.00 -4.90
C LEU A 56 -6.35 -2.48 -4.92
N THR A 57 -5.15 -2.78 -4.40
CA THR A 57 -4.57 -4.13 -4.34
C THR A 57 -5.47 -5.12 -3.58
N LYS A 58 -6.17 -4.71 -2.52
CA LYS A 58 -7.12 -5.59 -1.81
C LYS A 58 -8.24 -6.12 -2.73
N TYR A 59 -8.72 -5.31 -3.68
CA TYR A 59 -9.77 -5.73 -4.60
C TYR A 59 -9.23 -6.71 -5.65
N TYR A 60 -8.02 -6.48 -6.15
CA TYR A 60 -7.37 -7.42 -7.06
C TYR A 60 -7.16 -8.79 -6.42
N LEU A 61 -6.72 -8.83 -5.15
CA LEU A 61 -6.58 -10.09 -4.41
C LEU A 61 -7.92 -10.83 -4.27
N ILE A 62 -9.01 -10.13 -3.96
CA ILE A 62 -10.35 -10.73 -3.88
C ILE A 62 -10.76 -11.31 -5.23
N VAL A 63 -10.56 -10.56 -6.32
CA VAL A 63 -10.92 -11.02 -7.67
C VAL A 63 -10.09 -12.22 -8.09
N ILE A 64 -8.79 -12.26 -7.76
CA ILE A 64 -7.92 -13.42 -8.00
C ILE A 64 -8.49 -14.65 -7.28
N VAL A 65 -8.86 -14.53 -6.00
CA VAL A 65 -9.44 -15.65 -5.23
C VAL A 65 -10.75 -16.13 -5.85
N LEU A 66 -11.67 -15.20 -6.14
CA LEU A 66 -12.98 -15.55 -6.71
C LEU A 66 -12.86 -16.24 -8.08
N THR A 67 -12.04 -15.68 -8.98
CA THR A 67 -11.84 -16.25 -10.32
C THR A 67 -11.13 -17.59 -10.28
N THR A 68 -10.18 -17.77 -9.36
CA THR A 68 -9.52 -19.07 -9.14
C THR A 68 -10.51 -20.11 -8.63
N LEU A 69 -11.37 -19.76 -7.67
CA LEU A 69 -12.43 -20.66 -7.19
C LEU A 69 -13.38 -21.05 -8.32
N ILE A 70 -13.82 -20.10 -9.15
CA ILE A 70 -14.67 -20.36 -10.32
C ILE A 70 -13.96 -21.32 -11.28
N ALA A 71 -12.68 -21.13 -11.58
CA ALA A 71 -11.92 -22.03 -12.46
C ALA A 71 -11.86 -23.46 -11.91
N ILE A 72 -11.65 -23.61 -10.60
CA ILE A 72 -11.63 -24.91 -9.91
C ILE A 72 -13.01 -25.58 -9.96
N PHE A 73 -14.07 -24.86 -9.57
CA PHE A 73 -15.43 -25.40 -9.53
C PHE A 73 -16.00 -25.69 -10.93
N ALA A 74 -15.63 -24.90 -11.93
CA ALA A 74 -16.03 -25.13 -13.33
C ALA A 74 -15.20 -26.23 -14.02
N GLY A 75 -14.11 -26.70 -13.40
CA GLY A 75 -13.21 -27.70 -13.98
C GLY A 75 -12.54 -27.24 -15.28
N ARG A 76 -12.49 -25.93 -15.54
CA ARG A 76 -12.00 -25.35 -16.79
C ARG A 76 -10.77 -24.51 -16.53
N ALA A 77 -9.61 -25.08 -16.86
CA ALA A 77 -8.31 -24.45 -16.72
C ALA A 77 -8.18 -23.14 -17.52
N ASP A 78 -8.94 -23.00 -18.60
CA ASP A 78 -8.96 -21.76 -19.40
C ASP A 78 -9.28 -20.55 -18.53
N TYR A 79 -10.14 -20.66 -17.52
CA TYR A 79 -10.48 -19.53 -16.65
C TYR A 79 -9.31 -19.06 -15.75
N LEU A 80 -8.19 -19.78 -15.69
CA LEU A 80 -6.98 -19.35 -14.97
C LEU A 80 -6.26 -18.17 -15.65
N PHE A 81 -6.61 -17.81 -16.89
CA PHE A 81 -6.07 -16.58 -17.49
C PHE A 81 -6.50 -15.32 -16.72
N MET A 82 -7.71 -15.31 -16.14
CA MET A 82 -8.24 -14.19 -15.37
C MET A 82 -7.38 -13.87 -14.13
N PRO A 83 -7.17 -14.81 -13.19
CA PRO A 83 -6.31 -14.53 -12.03
C PRO A 83 -4.87 -14.19 -12.44
N ALA A 84 -4.35 -14.75 -13.54
CA ALA A 84 -3.04 -14.36 -14.07
C ALA A 84 -2.99 -12.88 -14.52
N LEU A 85 -4.01 -12.39 -15.22
CA LEU A 85 -4.12 -10.97 -15.60
C LEU A 85 -4.20 -10.06 -14.37
N PHE A 86 -5.01 -10.42 -13.37
CA PHE A 86 -5.13 -9.62 -12.15
C PHE A 86 -3.84 -9.63 -11.31
N LEU A 87 -3.04 -10.71 -11.34
CA LEU A 87 -1.71 -10.73 -10.74
C LEU A 87 -0.76 -9.74 -11.43
N ILE A 88 -0.76 -9.71 -12.77
CA ILE A 88 0.04 -8.74 -13.53
C ILE A 88 -0.39 -7.30 -13.20
N MET A 89 -1.69 -7.04 -13.14
CA MET A 89 -2.23 -5.72 -12.75
C MET A 89 -1.82 -5.34 -11.32
N THR A 90 -1.83 -6.29 -10.38
CA THR A 90 -1.37 -6.06 -9.01
C THR A 90 0.11 -5.68 -8.96
N ILE A 91 0.95 -6.41 -9.70
CA ILE A 91 2.39 -6.11 -9.78
C ILE A 91 2.59 -4.72 -10.41
N HIS A 92 1.91 -4.44 -11.52
CA HIS A 92 1.98 -3.15 -12.18
C HIS A 92 1.56 -1.99 -11.26
N ASP A 93 0.49 -2.17 -10.49
CA ASP A 93 0.01 -1.17 -9.51
C ASP A 93 1.04 -0.90 -8.41
N ILE A 94 1.69 -1.95 -7.88
CA ILE A 94 2.79 -1.82 -6.91
C ILE A 94 3.96 -1.03 -7.50
N PHE A 95 4.38 -1.37 -8.73
CA PHE A 95 5.47 -0.68 -9.39
C PHE A 95 5.13 0.78 -9.73
N SER A 96 3.90 1.04 -10.19
CA SER A 96 3.40 2.38 -10.50
C SER A 96 3.36 3.24 -9.24
N SER A 97 2.82 2.72 -8.14
CA SER A 97 2.74 3.40 -6.84
C SER A 97 4.13 3.69 -6.27
N SER A 98 5.05 2.73 -6.36
CA SER A 98 6.45 2.92 -5.98
C SER A 98 7.13 4.04 -6.78
N ARG A 99 6.91 4.10 -8.10
CA ARG A 99 7.47 5.14 -8.97
C ARG A 99 6.84 6.51 -8.71
N GLY A 100 5.51 6.58 -8.60
CA GLY A 100 4.77 7.80 -8.30
C GLY A 100 5.15 8.41 -6.95
N GLY A 101 5.43 7.56 -5.97
CA GLY A 101 5.90 7.98 -4.64
C GLY A 101 7.40 8.26 -4.54
N GLN A 102 8.18 8.11 -5.61
CA GLN A 102 9.67 8.15 -5.61
C GLN A 102 10.31 7.27 -4.52
N ARG A 103 9.70 6.10 -4.26
CA ARG A 103 10.11 5.16 -3.22
C ARG A 103 10.62 3.87 -3.85
N LYS A 104 11.38 3.09 -3.08
CA LYS A 104 11.73 1.71 -3.46
C LYS A 104 10.49 0.82 -3.35
N VAL A 105 10.39 -0.19 -4.21
CA VAL A 105 9.32 -1.20 -4.16
C VAL A 105 9.27 -1.90 -2.80
N SER A 106 10.42 -2.10 -2.16
CA SER A 106 10.48 -2.65 -0.80
C SER A 106 9.82 -1.76 0.26
N CYS A 107 9.81 -0.44 0.08
CA CYS A 107 9.08 0.49 0.94
C CYS A 107 7.56 0.35 0.72
N GLU A 108 7.14 0.23 -0.54
CA GLU A 108 5.74 0.03 -0.92
C GLU A 108 5.17 -1.28 -0.34
N LEU A 109 5.91 -2.37 -0.44
CA LEU A 109 5.53 -3.65 0.16
C LEU A 109 5.44 -3.58 1.69
N LYS A 110 6.32 -2.78 2.34
CA LYS A 110 6.22 -2.54 3.79
C LYS A 110 5.00 -1.68 4.14
N LEU A 111 4.65 -0.70 3.31
CA LEU A 111 3.43 0.10 3.48
C LEU A 111 2.18 -0.77 3.34
N MET A 112 2.12 -1.65 2.33
CA MET A 112 1.06 -2.64 2.19
C MET A 112 0.99 -3.59 3.40
N LYS A 113 2.13 -4.08 3.89
CA LYS A 113 2.20 -4.89 5.11
C LYS A 113 1.68 -4.12 6.32
N LEU A 114 2.03 -2.84 6.46
CA LEU A 114 1.53 -1.98 7.54
C LEU A 114 0.01 -1.84 7.44
N ALA A 115 -0.51 -1.59 6.25
CA ALA A 115 -1.94 -1.46 6.00
C ALA A 115 -2.68 -2.74 6.41
N PHE A 116 -2.20 -3.90 5.97
CA PHE A 116 -2.75 -5.19 6.38
C PHE A 116 -2.75 -5.34 7.91
N ARG A 117 -1.63 -5.01 8.56
CA ARG A 117 -1.51 -5.00 10.03
C ARG A 117 -2.35 -3.93 10.71
N MET A 118 -2.88 -2.92 10.02
CA MET A 118 -3.79 -1.93 10.60
C MET A 118 -5.24 -2.38 10.50
N TYR A 119 -5.60 -3.12 9.44
CA TYR A 119 -6.92 -3.74 9.25
C TYR A 119 -7.17 -4.93 10.19
N PHE A 120 -6.13 -5.69 10.53
CA PHE A 120 -6.16 -6.79 11.51
C PHE A 120 -5.47 -6.41 12.83
#